data_AF-A0A7J8YT11-F1
#
_entry.id   AF-A0A7J8YT11-F1
#
_cell.length_a   1.000
_cell.length_b   1.000
_cell.length_c   1.000
_cell.angle_alpha   90.00
_cell.angle_beta   90.00
_cell.angle_gamma   90.00
#
_symmetry.space_group_name_H-M   'P 1'
#
loop_
_entity.id
_entity.type
_entity.pdbx_description
1 polymer ?
#
loop_
_entity_poly.entity_id
_entity_poly.type
_entity_poly.pdbx_seq_one_letter_code
_entity_poly.pdbx_strand_id
1 'polypeptide(L)'
;MSLKRAQFISLQVIPCAVLSLLIHPTTSHLLFNRICWAFCVYLEAISVLPQLRLMQNIQIIEPFTAHYVFALGVARFFSCAHWIIQVFDTRGRLLTALGYGLWPCFVLLSEIVQTSILADFCYYYVKK
;
A
#
# COMPACT_ATOMS: atom_id res chain seq x y z
N MET A 1 2.90 -4.87 -27.06
CA MET A 1 2.29 -4.17 -25.90
C MET A 1 2.10 -5.09 -24.67
N SER A 2 1.77 -6.38 -24.84
CA SER A 2 1.59 -7.34 -23.73
C SER A 2 2.88 -7.63 -22.92
N LEU A 3 4.03 -7.83 -23.59
CA LEU A 3 5.30 -8.17 -22.92
C LEU A 3 5.79 -7.08 -21.93
N LYS A 4 5.69 -5.79 -22.30
CA LYS A 4 6.13 -4.68 -21.44
C LYS A 4 5.27 -4.54 -20.18
N ARG A 5 3.99 -4.91 -20.25
CA ARG A 5 3.07 -4.90 -19.09
C ARG A 5 3.41 -6.01 -18.10
N ALA A 6 3.61 -7.23 -18.60
CA ALA A 6 4.04 -8.37 -17.79
C ALA A 6 5.39 -8.08 -17.12
N GLN A 7 6.33 -7.49 -17.86
CA GLN A 7 7.64 -7.14 -17.32
C GLN A 7 7.57 -6.07 -16.23
N PHE A 8 6.69 -5.07 -16.35
CA PHE A 8 6.48 -4.04 -15.32
C PHE A 8 5.90 -4.62 -14.02
N ILE A 9 4.93 -5.53 -14.15
CA ILE A 9 4.31 -6.20 -13.00
C ILE A 9 5.35 -7.11 -12.32
N SER A 10 6.10 -7.90 -13.09
CA SER A 10 7.16 -8.76 -12.52
C SER A 10 8.27 -7.96 -11.84
N LEU A 11 8.66 -6.80 -12.39
CA LEU A 11 9.66 -5.91 -11.78
C LEU A 11 9.22 -5.32 -10.44
N GLN A 12 7.90 -5.29 -10.19
CA GLN A 12 7.28 -4.79 -8.97
C GLN A 12 7.07 -5.90 -7.93
N VAL A 13 6.66 -7.10 -8.36
CA VAL A 13 6.38 -8.22 -7.45
C VAL A 13 7.66 -8.84 -6.89
N ILE A 14 8.74 -8.90 -7.68
CA ILE A 14 10.03 -9.44 -7.25
C ILE A 14 10.62 -8.66 -6.06
N PRO A 15 10.75 -7.31 -6.08
CA PRO A 15 11.25 -6.57 -4.94
C PRO A 15 10.31 -6.66 -3.73
N CYS A 16 8.98 -6.75 -3.91
CA CYS A 16 8.06 -7.01 -2.80
C CYS A 16 8.33 -8.35 -2.11
N ALA A 17 8.55 -9.42 -2.89
CA ALA A 17 8.85 -10.74 -2.35
C ALA A 17 10.21 -10.77 -1.63
N VAL A 18 11.21 -10.06 -2.16
CA VAL A 18 12.52 -9.93 -1.52
C VAL A 18 12.42 -9.10 -0.23
N LEU A 19 11.70 -7.98 -0.27
CA LEU A 19 11.49 -7.12 0.90
C LEU A 19 10.67 -7.84 1.99
N SER A 20 9.67 -8.64 1.63
CA SER A 20 8.89 -9.42 2.61
C SER A 20 9.67 -10.55 3.25
N LEU A 21 10.75 -11.02 2.60
CA LEU A 21 11.66 -12.01 3.18
C LEU A 21 12.66 -11.35 4.13
N LEU A 22 13.19 -10.18 3.74
CA LEU A 22 14.19 -9.44 4.50
C LEU A 22 13.59 -8.73 5.72
N ILE A 23 12.43 -8.11 5.53
CA ILE A 23 11.72 -7.34 6.54
C ILE A 23 10.39 -8.06 6.75
N HIS A 24 10.20 -8.65 7.93
CA HIS A 24 8.99 -9.35 8.30
C HIS A 24 8.76 -9.16 9.80
N PRO A 25 7.51 -8.97 10.28
CA PRO A 25 7.24 -8.73 11.70
C PRO A 25 7.72 -9.90 12.52
N THR A 26 8.22 -9.71 13.74
CA THR A 26 8.69 -10.79 14.63
C THR A 26 7.64 -11.18 15.64
N THR A 27 6.49 -11.65 15.15
CA THR A 27 5.35 -12.12 15.97
C THR A 27 5.46 -13.62 16.30
N SER A 28 4.80 -14.10 17.36
CA SER A 28 4.74 -15.53 17.77
C SER A 28 3.97 -16.46 16.82
N HIS A 29 3.48 -15.98 15.68
CA HIS A 29 2.77 -16.80 14.69
C HIS A 29 3.74 -17.55 13.76
N LEU A 30 3.25 -18.59 13.09
CA LEU A 30 3.97 -19.37 12.07
C LEU A 30 4.69 -18.43 11.08
N LEU A 31 5.96 -18.75 10.79
CA LEU A 31 6.83 -17.99 9.87
C LEU A 31 6.16 -17.66 8.53
N PHE A 32 5.37 -18.59 7.99
CA PHE A 32 4.63 -18.39 6.75
C PHE A 32 3.63 -17.23 6.84
N ASN A 33 2.81 -17.15 7.89
CA ASN A 33 1.84 -16.08 8.06
C ASN A 33 2.51 -14.70 8.21
N ARG A 34 3.70 -14.67 8.82
CA ARG A 34 4.49 -13.44 8.98
C ARG A 34 4.96 -12.89 7.63
N ILE A 35 5.51 -13.76 6.79
CA ILE A 35 5.98 -13.40 5.45
C ILE A 35 4.80 -13.07 4.52
N CYS A 36 3.71 -13.84 4.56
CA CYS A 36 2.52 -13.56 3.78
C CYS A 36 1.89 -12.21 4.14
N TRP A 37 1.82 -11.87 5.42
CA TRP A 37 1.29 -10.57 5.84
C TRP A 37 2.19 -9.42 5.38
N ALA A 38 3.51 -9.56 5.54
CA ALA A 38 4.50 -8.62 5.03
C ALA A 38 4.39 -8.43 3.51
N PHE A 39 4.25 -9.53 2.79
CA PHE A 39 4.08 -9.56 1.35
C PHE A 39 2.78 -8.86 0.92
N CYS A 40 1.66 -9.13 1.59
CA CYS A 40 0.39 -8.48 1.30
C CYS A 40 0.48 -6.95 1.42
N VAL A 41 1.07 -6.44 2.50
CA VAL A 41 1.21 -4.99 2.72
C VAL A 41 2.07 -4.34 1.63
N TYR A 42 3.20 -4.95 1.28
CA TYR A 42 4.06 -4.41 0.22
C TYR A 42 3.43 -4.50 -1.17
N LEU A 43 2.76 -5.62 -1.48
CA LEU A 43 2.07 -5.79 -2.75
C LEU A 43 0.92 -4.79 -2.89
N GLU A 44 0.17 -4.57 -1.82
CA GLU A 44 -0.91 -3.58 -1.77
C GLU A 44 -0.41 -2.17 -2.08
N ALA A 45 0.71 -1.73 -1.48
CA ALA A 45 1.32 -0.44 -1.77
C ALA A 45 1.74 -0.29 -3.25
N ILE A 46 2.37 -1.32 -3.83
CA ILE A 46 2.88 -1.24 -5.21
C ILE A 46 1.76 -1.40 -6.26
N SER A 47 0.69 -2.13 -5.94
CA SER A 47 -0.45 -2.38 -6.86
C SER A 47 -1.18 -1.12 -7.32
N VAL A 48 -1.08 -0.02 -6.56
CA VAL A 48 -1.73 1.26 -6.91
C VAL A 48 -1.03 1.96 -8.07
N LEU A 49 0.27 1.78 -8.28
CA LEU A 49 1.01 2.38 -9.39
C LEU A 49 0.53 1.93 -10.78
N PRO A 50 0.42 0.63 -11.10
CA PRO A 50 -0.09 0.20 -12.40
C PRO A 50 -1.58 0.58 -12.57
N GLN A 51 -2.37 0.53 -11.49
CA GLN A 51 -3.77 0.95 -11.51
C GLN A 51 -3.92 2.42 -11.93
N LEU A 52 -3.12 3.32 -11.34
CA LEU A 52 -3.11 4.74 -11.69
C LEU A 52 -2.62 4.99 -13.13
N ARG A 53 -1.57 4.29 -13.58
CA ARG A 53 -1.08 4.40 -14.96
C ARG A 53 -2.13 3.98 -15.97
N LEU A 54 -2.94 2.97 -15.68
CA LEU A 54 -4.04 2.58 -16.55
C LEU A 54 -5.09 3.69 -16.64
N MET A 55 -5.47 4.29 -15.50
CA MET A 55 -6.44 5.39 -15.45
C MET A 55 -5.94 6.64 -16.18
N GLN A 56 -4.64 6.96 -16.10
CA GLN A 56 -4.03 8.08 -16.83
C GLN A 56 -4.00 7.88 -18.35
N ASN A 57 -3.96 6.64 -18.83
CA ASN A 57 -3.98 6.34 -20.27
C ASN A 57 -5.40 6.40 -20.86
N ILE A 58 -6.44 6.37 -20.01
CA ILE A 58 -7.82 6.48 -20.45
C ILE A 58 -8.15 7.97 -20.61
N GLN A 59 -8.37 8.41 -21.85
CA GLN A 59 -8.64 9.83 -22.17
C GLN A 59 -9.98 10.34 -21.60
N ILE A 60 -10.96 9.45 -21.39
CA ILE A 60 -12.28 9.77 -20.84
C ILE A 60 -12.55 8.78 -19.71
N ILE A 61 -12.36 9.21 -18.47
CA ILE A 61 -12.64 8.39 -17.29
C ILE A 61 -14.13 8.52 -16.98
N GLU A 62 -14.83 7.38 -16.92
CA GLU A 62 -16.22 7.33 -16.52
C GLU A 62 -16.39 7.84 -15.07
N PRO A 63 -17.44 8.63 -14.77
CA PRO A 63 -17.66 9.20 -13.44
C PRO A 63 -17.76 8.13 -12.34
N PHE A 64 -18.27 6.93 -12.67
CA PHE A 64 -18.31 5.79 -11.76
C PHE A 64 -16.91 5.30 -11.35
N THR A 65 -15.94 5.30 -12.28
CA THR A 65 -14.56 4.92 -11.98
C THR A 65 -13.90 5.93 -11.05
N ALA A 66 -14.19 7.21 -11.23
CA ALA A 66 -13.67 8.25 -10.34
C ALA A 66 -14.20 8.12 -8.90
N HIS A 67 -15.49 7.84 -8.73
CA HIS A 67 -16.08 7.61 -7.41
C HIS A 67 -15.49 6.38 -6.72
N TYR A 68 -15.25 5.30 -7.48
CA TYR A 68 -14.57 4.11 -6.98
C TYR A 68 -13.15 4.43 -6.47
N VAL A 69 -12.36 5.17 -7.25
CA VAL A 69 -10.98 5.55 -6.88
C VAL A 69 -10.96 6.48 -5.67
N PHE A 70 -11.93 7.40 -5.58
CA PHE A 70 -12.11 8.26 -4.42
C PHE A 70 -12.42 7.45 -3.15
N ALA A 71 -13.38 6.51 -3.23
CA ALA A 71 -13.73 5.63 -2.11
C ALA A 71 -12.55 4.73 -1.70
N LEU A 72 -11.77 4.24 -2.67
CA LEU A 72 -10.53 3.51 -2.42
C LEU A 72 -9.53 4.36 -1.64
N GLY A 73 -9.40 5.65 -1.96
CA GLY A 73 -8.52 6.57 -1.23
C GLY A 73 -8.97 6.87 0.19
N VAL A 74 -10.28 7.04 0.38
CA VAL A 74 -10.86 7.20 1.73
C VAL A 74 -10.63 5.94 2.58
N ALA A 75 -10.83 4.75 2.02
CA ALA A 75 -10.57 3.49 2.72
C ALA A 75 -9.09 3.35 3.15
N ARG A 76 -8.14 3.79 2.31
CA ARG A 76 -6.71 3.81 2.66
C ARG A 76 -6.38 4.84 3.73
N PHE A 77 -6.99 6.03 3.67
CA PHE A 77 -6.81 7.04 4.72
C PHE A 77 -7.26 6.52 6.10
N PHE A 78 -8.40 5.83 6.17
CA PHE A 78 -8.85 5.18 7.40
C PHE A 78 -7.91 4.06 7.86
N SER A 79 -7.30 3.32 6.94
CA SER A 79 -6.31 2.29 7.27
C SER A 79 -5.07 2.91 7.91
N CYS A 80 -4.55 4.00 7.34
CA CYS A 80 -3.45 4.78 7.92
C CYS A 80 -3.83 5.36 9.31
N ALA A 81 -5.01 5.96 9.43
CA ALA A 81 -5.51 6.49 10.70
C ALA A 81 -5.64 5.38 11.77
N HIS A 82 -6.14 4.20 11.40
CA HIS A 82 -6.22 3.05 12.30
C HIS A 82 -4.85 2.63 12.81
N TRP A 83 -3.83 2.57 11.93
CA TRP A 83 -2.45 2.28 12.34
C TRP A 83 -1.88 3.35 13.29
N ILE A 84 -2.12 4.63 13.00
CA ILE A 84 -1.70 5.74 13.87
C ILE A 84 -2.38 5.63 15.24
N ILE A 85 -3.69 5.39 15.28
CA ILE A 85 -4.45 5.22 16.53
C ILE A 85 -3.91 4.03 17.32
N GLN A 86 -3.64 2.89 16.68
CA GLN A 86 -3.04 1.73 17.34
C GLN A 86 -1.67 2.04 17.97
N VAL A 87 -0.85 2.87 17.33
CA VAL A 87 0.44 3.30 17.87
C VAL A 87 0.25 4.15 19.13
N PHE A 88 -0.68 5.10 19.10
CA PHE A 88 -0.97 5.98 20.24
C PHE A 88 -1.63 5.23 21.42
N ASP A 89 -2.68 4.45 21.14
CA ASP A 89 -3.49 3.76 22.16
C ASP A 89 -2.67 2.69 22.90
N THR A 90 -1.78 1.98 22.18
CA THR A 90 -0.96 0.93 22.80
C THR A 90 0.32 1.46 23.46
N ARG A 91 0.54 2.79 23.53
CA ARG A 91 1.78 3.43 24.03
C ARG A 91 3.08 2.81 23.46
N GLY A 92 3.03 2.36 22.21
CA GLY A 92 4.14 1.65 21.56
C GLY A 92 4.37 0.20 21.98
N ARG A 93 3.57 -0.40 22.87
CA ARG A 93 3.68 -1.83 23.22
C ARG A 93 3.29 -2.76 22.07
N LEU A 94 2.42 -2.31 21.15
CA LEU A 94 2.15 -3.01 19.88
C LEU A 94 3.35 -2.92 18.92
N LEU A 95 4.06 -1.78 18.90
CA LEU A 95 5.31 -1.63 18.15
C LEU A 95 6.36 -2.63 18.67
N THR A 96 6.42 -2.88 19.98
CA THR A 96 7.32 -3.88 20.57
C THR A 96 6.85 -5.32 20.30
N ALA A 97 5.54 -5.58 20.25
CA ALA A 97 4.96 -6.92 20.05
C ALA A 97 4.92 -7.38 18.58
N LEU A 98 4.83 -6.45 17.62
CA LEU A 98 5.00 -6.73 16.19
C LEU A 98 6.48 -6.94 15.80
N GLY A 99 7.40 -6.72 16.75
CA GLY A 99 8.84 -6.90 16.63
C GLY A 99 9.61 -5.61 16.89
N TYR A 100 10.78 -5.69 17.53
CA TYR A 100 11.68 -4.59 17.92
C TYR A 100 12.20 -3.66 16.78
N GLY A 101 11.58 -3.65 15.59
CA GLY A 101 12.22 -3.16 14.36
C GLY A 101 11.48 -2.07 13.60
N LEU A 102 12.10 -1.65 12.50
CA LEU A 102 11.67 -0.64 11.51
C LEU A 102 10.35 -0.98 10.77
N TRP A 103 9.77 -2.16 11.03
CA TRP A 103 8.60 -2.70 10.33
C TRP A 103 7.37 -1.78 10.38
N PRO A 104 6.82 -1.42 11.56
CA PRO A 104 5.67 -0.53 11.64
C PRO A 104 5.94 0.88 11.09
N CYS A 105 7.18 1.37 11.16
CA CYS A 105 7.56 2.63 10.50
C CYS A 105 7.49 2.50 8.97
N PHE A 106 7.94 1.37 8.41
CA PHE A 106 7.84 1.08 6.99
C PHE A 106 6.38 0.94 6.52
N VAL A 107 5.51 0.32 7.31
CA VAL A 107 4.06 0.23 7.01
C VAL A 107 3.43 1.62 6.97
N LEU A 108 3.67 2.46 7.99
CA LEU A 108 3.16 3.83 7.99
C LEU A 108 3.71 4.66 6.82
N LEU A 109 5.01 4.50 6.51
CA LEU A 109 5.63 5.19 5.38
C LEU A 109 5.01 4.74 4.04
N SER A 110 4.75 3.45 3.85
CA SER A 110 4.10 2.96 2.62
C SER A 110 2.67 3.48 2.50
N GLU A 111 1.91 3.52 3.59
CA GLU A 111 0.54 4.06 3.61
C GLU A 111 0.51 5.57 3.30
N ILE A 112 1.46 6.34 3.82
CA ILE A 112 1.58 7.79 3.54
C ILE A 112 1.93 8.04 2.07
N VAL A 113 2.89 7.29 1.52
CA VAL A 113 3.27 7.42 0.11
C VAL A 113 2.09 7.07 -0.80
N GLN A 114 1.34 6.01 -0.48
CA GLN A 114 0.20 5.58 -1.27
C GLN A 114 -0.98 6.58 -1.20
N THR A 115 -1.30 7.08 -0.01
CA THR A 115 -2.37 8.07 0.19
C THR A 115 -2.06 9.40 -0.46
N SER A 116 -0.80 9.87 -0.42
CA SER A 116 -0.37 11.11 -1.09
C SER A 116 -0.45 11.03 -2.61
N ILE A 117 -0.01 9.92 -3.22
CA ILE A 117 -0.13 9.69 -4.67
C ILE A 117 -1.61 9.69 -5.11
N LEU A 118 -2.48 9.06 -4.32
CA LEU A 118 -3.90 8.97 -4.63
C LEU A 118 -4.62 10.31 -4.43
N ALA A 119 -4.21 11.09 -3.43
CA ALA A 119 -4.71 12.44 -3.20
C ALA A 119 -4.34 13.39 -4.35
N ASP A 120 -3.11 13.32 -4.87
CA ASP A 120 -2.68 14.09 -6.04
C ASP A 120 -3.52 13.76 -7.28
N PHE A 121 -3.80 12.47 -7.50
CA PHE A 121 -4.70 12.02 -8.56
C PHE A 121 -6.13 12.58 -8.40
N CYS A 122 -6.71 12.46 -7.21
CA CYS A 122 -8.05 12.99 -6.92
C CYS A 122 -8.12 14.50 -7.10
N TYR A 123 -7.11 15.24 -6.66
CA TYR A 123 -7.03 16.69 -6.82
C TYR A 123 -6.99 17.09 -8.31
N TYR A 124 -6.14 16.44 -9.11
CA TYR A 124 -6.06 16.71 -10.54
C TYR A 124 -7.35 16.34 -11.28
N TYR A 125 -8.05 15.30 -10.83
CA TYR A 125 -9.31 14.86 -11.42
C TYR A 125 -10.48 15.81 -11.11
N VAL A 126 -10.63 16.26 -9.86
CA VAL A 126 -11.72 17.18 -9.45
C VAL A 126 -11.56 18.57 -10.06
N LYS A 127 -10.32 18.98 -10.36
CA LYS A 127 -10.02 20.29 -10.97
C LYS A 127 -10.33 20.33 -12.48
N LYS A 128 -10.44 19.17 -13.14
CA LYS A 128 -10.87 19.06 -14.54
C LYS A 128 -12.38 18.92 -14.62
#